data_AF-A0A9W3X404-F1
#
_entry.id   AF-A0A9W3X404-F1
#
_cell.length_a   1.000
_cell.length_b   1.000
_cell.length_c   1.000
_cell.angle_alpha   90.00
_cell.angle_beta   90.00
_cell.angle_gamma   90.00
#
_symmetry.space_group_name_H-M   'P 1'
#
loop_
_entity.id
_entity.type
_entity.pdbx_description
1 polymer ?
#
loop_
_entity_poly.entity_id
_entity_poly.type
_entity_poly.pdbx_seq_one_letter_code
_entity_poly.pdbx_strand_id
1 'polypeptide(L)'
;MNCPYCATSIQIDKNGVVQEICEFCGGHMREQQTGMLQICQNGERFEFTTMQQHIFLEHINQSVGELKQYHTYDLYLLLKEIREARSQTYYGLQLLNKASKEEHTLQVTADETGGEYEYYTRKAWVIENILLERQGFFPEKITARVLEYMGEQIRKSKKKTMRISKGQR
;
A
#
# COMPACT_ATOMS: atom_id res chain seq x y z
N MET A 1 -15.14 -24.95 3.10
CA MET A 1 -14.17 -23.98 2.55
C MET A 1 -14.90 -23.13 1.54
N ASN A 2 -14.69 -21.83 1.57
CA ASN A 2 -15.50 -20.87 0.83
C ASN A 2 -14.58 -19.94 0.03
N CYS A 3 -15.09 -19.46 -1.11
CA CYS A 3 -14.39 -18.51 -1.96
C CYS A 3 -14.04 -17.23 -1.17
N PRO A 4 -12.79 -16.74 -1.20
CA PRO A 4 -12.36 -15.61 -0.39
C PRO A 4 -13.04 -14.29 -0.78
N TYR A 5 -13.61 -14.23 -1.98
CA TYR A 5 -14.29 -13.04 -2.51
C TYR A 5 -15.79 -13.01 -2.18
N CYS A 6 -16.50 -14.10 -2.49
CA CYS A 6 -17.97 -14.14 -2.42
C CYS A 6 -18.53 -15.12 -1.38
N ALA A 7 -17.66 -15.82 -0.65
CA ALA A 7 -18.02 -16.85 0.33
C ALA A 7 -18.89 -18.01 -0.21
N THR A 8 -19.02 -18.19 -1.52
CA THR A 8 -19.64 -19.38 -2.13
C THR A 8 -18.85 -20.63 -1.73
N SER A 9 -19.55 -21.70 -1.37
CA SER A 9 -18.92 -22.99 -1.05
C SER A 9 -18.15 -23.52 -2.25
N ILE A 10 -16.91 -23.96 -2.01
CA ILE A 10 -16.05 -24.50 -3.06
C ILE A 10 -16.22 -26.01 -3.11
N GLN A 11 -16.28 -26.55 -4.32
CA GLN A 11 -16.27 -28.00 -4.55
C GLN A 11 -14.84 -28.53 -4.50
N ILE A 12 -14.67 -29.68 -3.84
CA ILE A 12 -13.41 -30.43 -3.82
C ILE A 12 -13.74 -31.76 -4.45
N ASP A 13 -12.97 -32.16 -5.46
CA ASP A 13 -13.18 -33.46 -6.10
C ASP A 13 -12.72 -34.63 -5.22
N LYS A 14 -12.96 -35.85 -5.69
CA LYS A 14 -12.61 -37.08 -4.97
C LYS A 14 -11.09 -37.26 -4.76
N ASN A 15 -10.27 -36.55 -5.52
CA ASN A 15 -8.82 -36.59 -5.43
C ASN A 15 -8.26 -35.46 -4.54
N GLY A 16 -9.13 -34.66 -3.91
CA GLY A 16 -8.74 -33.54 -3.08
C GLY A 16 -8.39 -32.27 -3.88
N VAL A 17 -8.68 -32.22 -5.18
CA VAL A 17 -8.40 -31.05 -6.02
C VAL A 17 -9.50 -30.02 -5.82
N VAL A 18 -9.09 -28.81 -5.47
CA VAL A 18 -9.97 -27.67 -5.28
C VAL A 18 -10.18 -26.97 -6.61
N GLN A 19 -11.41 -26.54 -6.88
CA GLN A 19 -11.69 -25.67 -8.02
C GLN A 19 -10.84 -24.38 -7.97
N GLU A 20 -10.10 -24.10 -9.04
CA GLU A 20 -9.18 -22.96 -9.12
C GLU A 20 -9.88 -21.61 -9.38
N ILE A 21 -11.07 -21.63 -10.01
CA ILE A 21 -11.85 -20.43 -10.34
C ILE A 21 -13.26 -20.62 -9.80
N CYS A 22 -13.72 -19.71 -8.96
CA CYS A 22 -15.08 -19.75 -8.42
C CYS A 22 -16.13 -19.53 -9.53
N GLU A 23 -17.07 -20.47 -9.70
CA GLU A 23 -18.11 -20.39 -10.74
C GLU A 23 -19.08 -19.22 -10.57
N PHE A 24 -19.24 -18.73 -9.33
CA PHE A 24 -20.16 -17.64 -9.04
C PHE A 24 -19.56 -16.27 -9.38
N CYS A 25 -18.35 -15.97 -8.91
CA CYS A 25 -17.76 -14.64 -9.05
C CYS A 25 -16.55 -14.56 -9.99
N GLY A 26 -16.12 -15.69 -10.57
CA GLY A 26 -14.92 -15.77 -11.42
C GLY A 26 -13.60 -15.55 -10.69
N GLY A 27 -13.61 -15.51 -9.35
CA GLY A 27 -12.41 -15.25 -8.56
C GLY A 27 -11.44 -16.42 -8.58
N HIS A 28 -10.17 -16.14 -8.83
CA HIS A 28 -9.10 -17.12 -8.71
C HIS A 28 -8.83 -17.45 -7.23
N MET A 29 -8.82 -18.73 -6.92
CA MET A 29 -8.67 -19.28 -5.57
C MET A 29 -7.21 -19.40 -5.16
N ARG A 30 -6.27 -19.31 -6.11
CA ARG A 30 -4.84 -19.47 -5.89
C ARG A 30 -4.11 -18.20 -6.28
N GLU A 31 -3.22 -17.76 -5.41
CA GLU A 31 -2.36 -16.62 -5.71
C GLU A 31 -1.37 -17.00 -6.81
N GLN A 32 -1.28 -16.17 -7.86
CA GLN A 32 -0.46 -16.47 -9.03
C GLN A 32 1.05 -16.54 -8.72
N GLN A 33 1.52 -15.76 -7.74
CA GLN A 33 2.94 -15.66 -7.42
C GLN A 33 3.42 -16.82 -6.53
N THR A 34 2.68 -17.13 -5.46
CA THR A 34 3.10 -18.13 -4.47
C THR A 34 2.49 -19.50 -4.72
N GLY A 35 1.44 -19.59 -5.52
CA GLY A 35 0.64 -20.80 -5.67
C GLY A 35 -0.17 -21.14 -4.42
N MET A 36 -0.24 -20.24 -3.43
CA MET A 36 -0.95 -20.50 -2.18
C MET A 36 -2.47 -20.46 -2.39
N LEU A 37 -3.18 -21.46 -1.85
CA LEU A 37 -4.63 -21.52 -1.88
C LEU A 37 -5.21 -20.51 -0.88
N GLN A 38 -6.04 -19.60 -1.37
CA GLN A 38 -6.70 -18.53 -0.63
C GLN A 38 -8.16 -18.89 -0.38
N ILE A 39 -8.48 -19.31 0.84
CA ILE A 39 -9.83 -19.76 1.23
C ILE A 39 -10.28 -19.03 2.49
N CYS A 40 -11.58 -18.80 2.62
CA CYS A 40 -12.18 -18.32 3.86
C CYS A 40 -13.10 -19.36 4.50
N GLN A 41 -13.38 -19.19 5.79
CA GLN A 41 -14.35 -19.98 6.53
C GLN A 41 -15.41 -19.06 7.15
N ASN A 42 -16.61 -19.60 7.37
CA ASN A 42 -17.67 -18.92 8.16
C ASN A 42 -18.03 -17.49 7.72
N GLY A 43 -17.84 -17.16 6.43
CA GLY A 43 -18.12 -15.83 5.88
C GLY A 43 -17.16 -14.73 6.33
N GLU A 44 -15.99 -15.08 6.87
CA GLU A 44 -14.92 -14.14 7.20
C GLU A 44 -14.34 -13.46 5.95
N ARG A 45 -13.75 -12.28 6.13
CA ARG A 45 -13.07 -11.56 5.05
C ARG A 45 -11.65 -12.08 4.93
N PHE A 46 -11.30 -12.56 3.74
CA PHE A 46 -9.94 -12.93 3.44
C PHE A 46 -9.03 -11.70 3.39
N GLU A 47 -7.83 -11.82 3.96
CA GLU A 47 -6.82 -10.78 3.92
C GLU A 47 -5.85 -11.07 2.76
N PHE A 48 -6.08 -10.41 1.62
CA PHE A 48 -5.26 -10.60 0.41
C PHE A 48 -3.87 -9.97 0.52
N THR A 49 -3.74 -8.91 1.32
CA THR A 49 -2.47 -8.22 1.52
C THR A 49 -2.37 -7.81 2.97
N THR A 50 -1.28 -8.19 3.61
CA THR A 50 -1.05 -7.91 5.03
C THR A 50 -0.38 -6.55 5.20
N MET A 51 -0.85 -5.77 6.17
CA MET A 51 -0.15 -4.55 6.57
C MET A 51 1.18 -4.92 7.23
N GLN A 52 2.24 -4.22 6.86
CA GLN A 52 3.53 -4.36 7.52
C GLN A 52 3.41 -3.88 8.98
N GLN A 53 4.12 -4.55 9.90
CA GLN A 53 4.14 -4.14 11.30
C GLN A 53 4.89 -2.83 11.49
N HIS A 54 5.95 -2.64 10.71
CA HIS A 54 6.82 -1.47 10.76
C HIS A 54 7.12 -1.00 9.33
N ILE A 55 6.96 0.31 9.11
CA ILE A 55 7.25 0.98 7.86
C ILE A 55 8.24 2.09 8.17
N PHE A 56 9.40 2.04 7.53
CA PHE A 56 10.47 3.03 7.68
C PHE A 56 10.77 3.70 6.34
N LEU A 57 11.33 4.91 6.38
CA LEU A 57 11.62 5.70 5.18
C LEU A 57 12.55 4.96 4.22
N GLU A 58 13.44 4.11 4.72
CA GLU A 58 14.41 3.35 3.92
C GLU A 58 13.72 2.37 2.95
N HIS A 59 12.48 1.97 3.23
CA HIS A 59 11.72 1.07 2.35
C HIS A 59 11.46 1.70 0.97
N ILE A 60 11.60 3.02 0.82
CA ILE A 60 11.48 3.69 -0.48
C ILE A 60 12.58 3.25 -1.46
N ASN A 61 13.64 2.64 -0.95
CA ASN A 61 14.71 2.05 -1.75
C ASN A 61 14.35 0.70 -2.37
N GLN A 62 13.26 0.08 -1.94
CA GLN A 62 12.80 -1.17 -2.54
C GLN A 62 12.40 -0.99 -4.00
N SER A 63 12.43 -2.11 -4.71
CA SER A 63 12.01 -2.17 -6.11
C SER A 63 10.51 -1.88 -6.24
N VAL A 64 10.08 -1.43 -7.42
CA VAL A 64 8.65 -1.24 -7.72
C VAL A 64 7.87 -2.54 -7.53
N GLY A 65 8.46 -3.69 -7.87
CA GLY A 65 7.84 -5.00 -7.70
C GLY A 65 7.53 -5.34 -6.24
N GLU A 66 8.46 -5.04 -5.33
CA GLU A 66 8.28 -5.22 -3.88
C GLU A 66 7.27 -4.22 -3.32
N LEU A 67 7.38 -2.93 -3.68
CA LEU A 67 6.43 -1.90 -3.25
C LEU A 67 5.00 -2.21 -3.73
N LYS A 68 4.83 -2.86 -4.88
CA LYS A 68 3.54 -3.36 -5.37
C LYS A 68 2.96 -4.51 -4.54
N GLN A 69 3.70 -5.10 -3.61
CA GLN A 69 3.17 -6.07 -2.64
C GLN A 69 2.73 -5.42 -1.32
N TYR A 70 3.04 -4.14 -1.10
CA TYR A 70 2.70 -3.47 0.16
C TYR A 70 1.20 -3.24 0.27
N HIS A 71 0.67 -3.22 1.48
CA HIS A 71 -0.71 -2.78 1.67
C HIS A 71 -0.85 -1.30 1.28
N THR A 72 -2.00 -0.88 0.72
CA THR A 72 -2.21 0.53 0.30
C THR A 72 -2.04 1.51 1.45
N TYR A 73 -2.38 1.09 2.67
CA TYR A 73 -2.12 1.85 3.90
C TYR A 73 -0.62 2.11 4.12
N ASP A 74 0.22 1.09 3.90
CA ASP A 74 1.66 1.19 4.08
C ASP A 74 2.28 2.12 3.03
N LEU A 75 1.76 2.09 1.79
CA LEU A 75 2.15 3.05 0.75
C LEU A 75 1.79 4.50 1.12
N TYR A 76 0.66 4.71 1.81
CA TYR A 76 0.32 6.06 2.31
C TYR A 76 1.24 6.52 3.44
N LEU A 77 1.62 5.61 4.35
CA LEU A 77 2.63 5.91 5.36
C LEU A 77 3.94 6.33 4.69
N LEU A 78 4.45 5.52 3.77
CA LEU A 78 5.67 5.87 3.03
C LEU A 78 5.55 7.18 2.27
N LEU A 79 4.43 7.43 1.59
CA LEU A 79 4.22 8.66 0.85
C LEU A 79 4.21 9.89 1.77
N LYS A 80 3.66 9.79 2.98
CA LYS A 80 3.74 10.84 3.99
C LYS A 80 5.20 11.12 4.37
N GLU A 81 5.95 10.09 4.75
CA GLU A 81 7.34 10.23 5.19
C GLU A 81 8.24 10.82 4.09
N ILE A 82 8.11 10.36 2.84
CA ILE A 82 8.89 10.91 1.71
C ILE A 82 8.55 12.37 1.46
N ARG A 83 7.27 12.75 1.55
CA ARG A 83 6.86 14.15 1.34
C ARG A 83 7.37 15.06 2.45
N GLU A 84 7.44 14.56 3.68
CA GLU A 84 8.05 15.28 4.80
C GLU A 84 9.55 15.44 4.61
N ALA A 85 10.28 14.36 4.27
CA ALA A 85 11.70 14.41 3.95
C ALA A 85 11.99 15.39 2.81
N ARG A 86 11.27 15.29 1.68
CA ARG A 86 11.39 16.22 0.55
C ARG A 86 11.18 17.68 0.96
N SER A 87 10.20 17.94 1.82
CA SER A 87 9.89 19.31 2.29
C SER A 87 11.01 19.86 3.17
N GLN A 88 11.58 19.02 4.04
CA GLN A 88 12.74 19.38 4.87
C GLN A 88 13.98 19.68 4.01
N THR A 89 14.29 18.80 3.04
CA THR A 89 15.42 19.00 2.12
C THR A 89 15.24 20.25 1.27
N TYR A 90 14.02 20.53 0.80
CA TYR A 90 13.71 21.76 0.05
C TYR A 90 13.94 23.03 0.88
N TYR A 91 13.52 23.03 2.15
CA TYR A 91 13.77 24.15 3.07
C TYR A 91 15.27 24.34 3.33
N GLY A 92 16.00 23.25 3.58
CA GLY A 92 17.46 23.27 3.72
C GLY A 92 18.15 23.84 2.48
N LEU A 93 17.75 23.39 1.30
CA LEU A 93 18.26 23.88 0.02
C LEU A 93 18.02 25.38 -0.16
N GLN A 94 16.84 25.88 0.19
CA GLN A 94 16.55 27.32 0.13
C GLN A 94 17.42 28.14 1.08
N LEU A 95 17.70 27.63 2.28
CA LEU A 95 18.57 28.29 3.25
C LEU A 95 20.02 28.32 2.76
N LEU A 96 20.53 27.18 2.29
CA LEU A 96 21.89 27.05 1.76
C LEU A 96 22.11 27.92 0.52
N ASN A 97 21.15 27.97 -0.40
CA ASN A 97 21.23 28.83 -1.58
C ASN A 97 21.23 30.33 -1.27
N LYS A 98 20.72 30.73 -0.10
CA LYS A 98 20.84 32.12 0.37
C LYS A 98 22.22 32.36 0.97
N ALA A 99 22.70 31.45 1.80
CA ALA A 99 24.00 31.54 2.46
C ALA A 99 25.18 31.42 1.47
N SER A 100 25.07 30.59 0.43
CA SER A 100 26.13 30.40 -0.56
C SER A 100 26.42 31.63 -1.43
N LYS A 101 25.47 32.56 -1.51
CA LYS A 101 25.68 33.88 -2.14
C LYS A 101 26.64 34.76 -1.33
N GLU A 102 26.76 34.50 -0.04
CA GLU A 102 27.65 35.21 0.88
C GLU A 102 28.93 34.41 1.13
N GLU A 103 28.87 33.07 1.08
CA GLU A 103 30.02 32.18 1.35
C GLU A 103 30.13 31.01 0.36
N HIS A 104 31.13 31.06 -0.55
CA HIS A 104 31.31 30.08 -1.62
C HIS A 104 31.68 28.66 -1.13
N THR A 105 32.14 28.51 0.11
CA THR A 105 32.44 27.20 0.74
C THR A 105 31.20 26.33 0.90
N LEU A 106 30.00 26.93 0.92
CA LEU A 106 28.72 26.24 1.10
C LEU A 106 28.15 25.64 -0.19
N GLN A 107 28.82 25.84 -1.34
CA GLN A 107 28.32 25.37 -2.63
C GLN A 107 28.22 23.84 -2.70
N VAL A 108 29.21 23.11 -2.19
CA VAL A 108 29.21 21.64 -2.17
C VAL A 108 28.02 21.09 -1.38
N THR A 109 27.76 21.67 -0.20
CA THR A 109 26.61 21.28 0.64
C THR A 109 25.27 21.62 -0.01
N ALA A 110 25.19 22.73 -0.77
CA ALA A 110 24.00 23.06 -1.53
C ALA A 110 23.72 22.04 -2.65
N ASP A 111 24.78 21.60 -3.35
CA ASP A 111 24.68 20.61 -4.43
C ASP A 111 24.25 19.23 -3.89
N GLU A 112 24.82 18.78 -2.76
CA GLU A 112 24.41 17.54 -2.06
C GLU A 112 22.93 17.58 -1.66
N THR A 113 22.51 18.69 -1.05
CA THR A 113 21.11 18.89 -0.63
C THR A 113 20.16 18.92 -1.84
N GLY A 114 20.61 19.46 -2.98
CA GLY A 114 19.88 19.41 -4.25
C GLY A 114 19.67 17.98 -4.74
N GLY A 115 20.70 17.14 -4.64
CA GLY A 115 20.63 15.72 -4.99
C GLY A 115 19.64 14.94 -4.12
N GLU A 116 19.62 15.20 -2.80
CA GLU A 116 18.64 14.60 -1.89
C GLU A 116 17.20 15.02 -2.23
N TYR A 117 16.97 16.30 -2.57
CA TYR A 117 15.65 16.80 -2.94
C TYR A 117 15.13 16.11 -4.22
N GLU A 118 16.00 15.98 -5.23
CA GLU A 118 15.66 15.24 -6.45
C GLU A 118 15.36 13.77 -6.14
N TYR A 119 16.19 13.13 -5.32
CA TYR A 119 16.02 11.75 -4.92
C TYR A 119 14.65 11.51 -4.26
N TYR A 120 14.28 12.28 -3.23
CA TYR A 120 12.97 12.14 -2.58
C TYR A 120 11.81 12.48 -3.51
N THR A 121 11.98 13.44 -4.43
CA THR A 121 10.97 13.77 -5.44
C THR A 121 10.68 12.58 -6.35
N ARG A 122 11.73 11.93 -6.87
CA ARG A 122 11.58 10.74 -7.72
C ARG A 122 10.99 9.56 -6.94
N LYS A 123 11.39 9.36 -5.68
CA LYS A 123 10.84 8.29 -4.82
C LYS A 123 9.36 8.52 -4.49
N ALA A 124 8.93 9.76 -4.23
CA ALA A 124 7.52 10.08 -4.05
C ALA A 124 6.71 9.73 -5.31
N TRP A 125 7.24 10.08 -6.48
CA TRP A 125 6.63 9.82 -7.78
C TRP A 125 6.41 8.32 -8.02
N VAL A 126 7.34 7.46 -7.60
CA VAL A 126 7.17 6.00 -7.69
C VAL A 126 5.95 5.54 -6.89
N ILE A 127 5.83 5.95 -5.63
CA ILE A 127 4.71 5.55 -4.77
C ILE A 127 3.38 6.11 -5.30
N GLU A 128 3.37 7.36 -5.76
CA GLU A 128 2.21 7.99 -6.38
C GLU A 128 1.70 7.22 -7.59
N ASN A 129 2.58 6.73 -8.47
CA ASN A 129 2.17 5.92 -9.61
C ASN A 129 1.64 4.54 -9.23
N ILE A 130 2.21 3.90 -8.19
CA ILE A 130 1.67 2.62 -7.67
C ILE A 130 0.25 2.84 -7.13
N LEU A 131 -0.01 3.95 -6.46
CA LEU A 131 -1.33 4.29 -5.95
C LEU A 131 -2.31 4.62 -7.09
N LEU A 132 -1.87 5.36 -8.12
CA LEU A 132 -2.67 5.59 -9.33
C LEU A 132 -3.04 4.28 -10.02
N GLU A 133 -2.10 3.35 -10.18
CA GLU A 133 -2.34 2.04 -10.78
C GLU A 133 -3.39 1.23 -9.99
N ARG A 134 -3.34 1.29 -8.65
CA ARG A 134 -4.22 0.48 -7.79
C ARG A 134 -5.64 1.00 -7.64
N GLN A 135 -5.82 2.32 -7.56
CA GLN A 135 -7.09 2.92 -7.18
C GLN A 135 -7.44 4.19 -7.96
N GLY A 136 -6.59 4.63 -8.89
CA GLY A 136 -6.84 5.78 -9.75
C GLY A 136 -6.60 7.15 -9.10
N PHE A 137 -6.16 7.20 -7.84
CA PHE A 137 -5.84 8.46 -7.17
C PHE A 137 -4.79 8.27 -6.06
N PHE A 138 -4.22 9.38 -5.59
CA PHE A 138 -3.57 9.46 -4.27
C PHE A 138 -3.99 10.77 -3.59
N PRO A 139 -4.06 10.80 -2.25
CA PRO A 139 -4.43 12.01 -1.53
C PRO A 139 -3.35 13.09 -1.65
N GLU A 140 -3.75 14.34 -1.87
CA GLU A 140 -2.84 15.48 -1.88
C GLU A 140 -2.17 15.69 -0.50
N LYS A 141 -2.96 15.51 0.58
CA LYS A 141 -2.49 15.61 1.98
C LYS A 141 -2.76 14.32 2.74
N ILE A 142 -1.72 13.80 3.41
CA ILE A 142 -1.80 12.62 4.26
C ILE A 142 -1.50 13.07 5.68
N THR A 143 -2.54 13.30 6.48
CA THR A 143 -2.40 13.72 7.88
C THR A 143 -2.49 12.50 8.80
N ALA A 144 -1.98 12.63 10.04
CA ALA A 144 -2.13 11.59 11.06
C ALA A 144 -3.60 11.17 11.25
N ARG A 145 -4.53 12.13 11.22
CA ARG A 145 -5.97 11.87 11.33
C ARG A 145 -6.52 11.03 10.17
N VAL A 146 -6.06 11.26 8.94
CA VAL A 146 -6.47 10.47 7.78
C VAL A 146 -5.98 9.02 7.93
N LEU A 147 -4.72 8.85 8.33
CA LEU A 147 -4.13 7.52 8.56
C LEU A 147 -4.86 6.78 9.69
N GLU A 148 -5.11 7.43 10.82
CA GLU A 148 -5.86 6.86 11.94
C GLU A 148 -7.25 6.39 11.50
N TYR A 149 -7.99 7.26 10.81
CA TYR A 149 -9.30 6.92 10.27
C TYR A 149 -9.24 5.71 9.34
N MET A 150 -8.29 5.67 8.41
CA MET A 150 -8.12 4.53 7.50
C MET A 150 -7.79 3.24 8.26
N GLY A 151 -6.86 3.29 9.21
CA GLY A 151 -6.52 2.15 10.04
C GLY A 151 -7.73 1.60 10.79
N GLU A 152 -8.59 2.47 11.32
CA GLU A 152 -9.88 2.03 11.89
C GLU A 152 -10.80 1.37 10.87
N GLN A 153 -10.98 1.97 9.69
CA GLN A 153 -11.86 1.41 8.66
C GLN A 153 -11.37 0.04 8.19
N ILE A 154 -10.05 -0.16 8.07
CA ILE A 154 -9.45 -1.46 7.75
C ILE A 154 -9.81 -2.48 8.83
N ARG A 155 -9.58 -2.17 10.12
CA ARG A 155 -9.91 -3.07 11.23
C ARG A 155 -11.40 -3.40 11.29
N LYS A 156 -12.27 -2.40 11.11
CA LYS A 156 -13.73 -2.56 11.08
C LYS A 156 -14.18 -3.45 9.92
N SER A 157 -13.61 -3.23 8.73
CA SER A 157 -13.94 -3.98 7.51
C SER A 157 -13.51 -5.45 7.61
N LYS A 158 -12.31 -5.73 8.13
CA LYS A 158 -11.83 -7.09 8.36
C LYS A 158 -12.74 -7.91 9.27
N LYS A 159 -13.27 -7.27 10.33
CA LYS A 159 -14.19 -7.93 11.29
C LYS A 159 -15.61 -8.14 10.74
N LYS A 160 -15.96 -7.56 9.60
CA LYS A 160 -17.32 -7.62 9.06
C LYS A 160 -17.54 -8.94 8.32
N THR A 161 -18.22 -9.88 8.99
CA THR A 161 -18.63 -11.15 8.38
C THR A 161 -19.75 -10.96 7.36
N MET A 162 -19.78 -11.83 6.35
CA MET A 162 -20.90 -11.91 5.42
C MET A 162 -22.17 -12.36 6.16
N ARG A 163 -23.28 -11.65 5.92
CA ARG A 163 -24.61 -12.02 6.43
C ARG A 163 -25.58 -12.06 5.25
N ILE A 164 -26.25 -13.20 5.06
CA ILE A 164 -27.31 -13.37 4.06
C ILE A 164 -28.61 -13.54 4.83
N SER A 165 -29.48 -12.52 4.82
CA SER A 165 -30.84 -12.68 5.34
C SER A 165 -31.66 -13.41 4.30
N LYS A 166 -31.96 -14.69 4.54
CA LYS A 166 -33.07 -15.35 3.86
C LYS A 166 -34.35 -14.76 4.45
N GLY A 167 -34.88 -13.72 3.81
CA GLY A 167 -36.23 -13.26 4.14
C GLY A 167 -37.19 -14.45 4.01
N GLN A 168 -38.08 -14.63 4.99
CA GLN A 168 -39.23 -15.52 4.81
C GLN A 168 -39.98 -15.01 3.57
N ARG A 169 -39.82 -15.71 2.45
CA ARG A 169 -40.69 -15.60 1.29
C ARG A 169 -41.91 -16.46 1.52
#